data_AF-A0A3L7RAX1-F1
#
_entry.id   AF-A0A3L7RAX1-F1
#
_cell.length_a   1.000
_cell.length_b   1.000
_cell.length_c   1.000
_cell.angle_alpha   90.00
_cell.angle_beta   90.00
_cell.angle_gamma   90.00
#
_symmetry.space_group_name_H-M   'P 1'
#
loop_
_entity.id
_entity.type
_entity.pdbx_description
1 polymer ?
#
loop_
_entity_poly.entity_id
_entity_poly.type
_entity_poly.pdbx_seq_one_letter_code
_entity_poly.pdbx_strand_id
1 'polypeptide(L)'
;MSAIRLNGQYVLIRDIEKKDFVEFVNLLIVKITQEEAIPRTAANVVASLLAQGKTQSDSLVQAGLQACASLGVKNMWVDGSTANVTEETPTDAAMGLETAFGFASIESGLAVAAAACNAFRRKIQVNEQEVTVIRQPREVMVKVAQTVTAMKNVNEPVFVTAGRFLGSLMKDGKGFDQPETMTALCMLSDLGATLVRIDIAQGQLGFGPFNHANAMASAILQGLDAQKVASVRNSIEQTNEHFRKLSQQQGTPSAPQRQEQRLAVPSVMGTRRRR
;
A
#
# COMPACT_ATOMS: atom_id res chain seq x y z
N MET A 1 1.71 -28.74 4.32
CA MET A 1 2.14 -28.63 2.91
C MET A 1 0.98 -28.07 2.10
N SER A 2 1.22 -27.01 1.34
CA SER A 2 0.21 -26.35 0.49
C SER A 2 0.17 -27.02 -0.89
N ALA A 3 -0.97 -26.97 -1.58
CA ALA A 3 -1.13 -27.49 -2.93
C ALA A 3 -2.13 -26.64 -3.71
N ILE A 4 -1.95 -26.58 -5.03
CA ILE A 4 -2.84 -25.86 -5.96
C ILE A 4 -3.16 -26.76 -7.15
N ARG A 5 -4.38 -26.65 -7.70
CA ARG A 5 -4.75 -27.36 -8.92
C ARG A 5 -4.38 -26.54 -10.15
N LEU A 6 -3.54 -27.14 -11.01
CA LEU A 6 -3.10 -26.56 -12.27
C LEU A 6 -3.38 -27.57 -13.39
N ASN A 7 -4.14 -27.17 -14.41
CA ASN A 7 -4.52 -28.02 -15.55
C ASN A 7 -5.10 -29.38 -15.11
N GLY A 8 -5.94 -29.36 -14.07
CA GLY A 8 -6.59 -30.54 -13.51
C GLY A 8 -5.72 -31.40 -12.58
N GLN A 9 -4.41 -31.12 -12.46
CA GLN A 9 -3.48 -31.86 -11.61
C GLN A 9 -3.16 -31.11 -10.32
N TYR A 10 -2.93 -31.84 -9.22
CA TYR A 10 -2.43 -31.25 -7.98
C TYR A 10 -0.93 -31.03 -8.07
N VAL A 11 -0.53 -29.77 -7.92
CA VAL A 11 0.88 -29.39 -7.80
C VAL A 11 1.16 -29.15 -6.32
N LEU A 12 2.05 -29.99 -5.76
CA LEU A 12 2.54 -29.80 -4.40
C LEU A 12 3.50 -28.62 -4.37
N ILE A 13 3.28 -27.73 -3.40
CA ILE A 13 4.12 -26.57 -3.19
C ILE A 13 5.27 -26.97 -2.28
N ARG A 14 6.49 -26.75 -2.78
CA ARG A 14 7.74 -27.05 -2.09
C ARG A 14 8.18 -25.88 -1.22
N ASP A 15 9.24 -26.08 -0.45
CA ASP A 15 9.88 -24.99 0.27
C ASP A 15 10.48 -24.00 -0.73
N ILE A 16 10.20 -22.71 -0.50
CA ILE A 16 10.54 -21.60 -1.38
C ILE A 16 11.32 -20.58 -0.54
N GLU A 17 12.40 -20.03 -1.08
CA GLU A 17 13.17 -19.01 -0.37
C GLU A 17 12.50 -17.64 -0.52
N LYS A 18 12.67 -16.78 0.49
CA LYS A 18 12.15 -15.40 0.48
C LYS A 18 12.53 -14.63 -0.78
N LYS A 19 13.73 -14.85 -1.33
CA LYS A 19 14.22 -14.18 -2.54
C LYS A 19 13.36 -14.49 -3.76
N ASP A 20 12.85 -15.72 -3.89
CA ASP A 20 12.04 -16.16 -5.02
C ASP A 20 10.65 -15.49 -4.98
N PHE A 21 10.08 -15.29 -3.78
CA PHE A 21 8.84 -14.51 -3.62
C PHE A 21 9.03 -13.06 -4.02
N VAL A 22 10.14 -12.43 -3.60
CA VAL A 22 10.44 -11.04 -3.95
C VAL A 22 10.62 -10.90 -5.47
N GLU A 23 11.36 -11.83 -6.09
CA GLU A 23 11.56 -11.84 -7.54
C GLU A 23 10.24 -12.03 -8.30
N PHE A 24 9.39 -12.96 -7.85
CA PHE A 24 8.07 -13.18 -8.44
C PHE A 24 7.19 -11.92 -8.33
N VAL A 25 7.16 -11.29 -7.15
CA VAL A 25 6.35 -10.08 -6.96
C VAL A 25 6.88 -8.90 -7.78
N ASN A 26 8.18 -8.80 -8.03
CA ASN A 26 8.72 -7.79 -8.94
C ASN A 26 8.21 -7.98 -10.38
N LEU A 27 8.06 -9.23 -10.84
CA LEU A 27 7.43 -9.53 -12.14
C LEU A 27 5.92 -9.25 -12.14
N LEU A 28 5.25 -9.47 -11.02
CA LEU A 28 3.83 -9.18 -10.84
C LEU A 28 3.55 -7.68 -10.90
N ILE A 29 4.28 -6.88 -10.12
CA ILE A 29 4.03 -5.45 -9.92
C ILE A 29 3.98 -4.69 -11.24
N VAL A 30 4.89 -5.00 -12.18
CA VAL A 30 4.94 -4.32 -13.48
C VAL A 30 3.76 -4.66 -14.40
N LYS A 31 2.99 -5.70 -14.08
CA LYS A 31 1.81 -6.14 -14.84
C LYS A 31 0.48 -5.75 -14.18
N ILE A 32 0.49 -5.20 -12.96
CA ILE A 32 -0.75 -4.83 -12.27
C ILE A 32 -1.42 -3.67 -13.01
N THR A 33 -2.67 -3.90 -13.44
CA THR A 33 -3.57 -2.86 -13.94
C THR A 33 -4.62 -2.52 -12.88
N GLN A 34 -5.50 -1.54 -13.12
CA GLN A 34 -6.63 -1.28 -12.21
C GLN A 34 -7.83 -2.20 -12.45
N GLU A 35 -7.91 -2.80 -13.63
CA GLU A 35 -9.08 -3.58 -14.08
C GLU A 35 -9.01 -5.05 -13.63
N GLU A 36 -7.81 -5.62 -13.59
CA GLU A 36 -7.63 -7.04 -13.28
C GLU A 36 -7.43 -7.28 -11.78
N ALA A 37 -8.07 -8.28 -11.19
CA ALA A 37 -7.77 -8.69 -9.82
C ALA A 37 -6.32 -9.21 -9.72
N ILE A 38 -5.57 -8.77 -8.71
CA ILE A 38 -4.15 -9.14 -8.51
C ILE A 38 -3.92 -10.66 -8.44
N PRO A 39 -4.81 -11.49 -7.83
CA PRO A 39 -4.67 -12.95 -7.88
C PRO A 39 -4.66 -13.50 -9.31
N ARG A 40 -5.42 -12.89 -10.24
CA ARG A 40 -5.46 -13.26 -11.66
C ARG A 40 -4.23 -12.77 -12.40
N THR A 41 -3.77 -11.55 -12.13
CA THR A 41 -2.49 -11.06 -12.67
C THR A 41 -1.33 -11.96 -12.23
N ALA A 42 -1.32 -12.42 -10.96
CA ALA A 42 -0.34 -13.37 -10.46
C ALA A 42 -0.41 -14.71 -11.19
N ALA A 43 -1.61 -15.25 -11.42
CA ALA A 43 -1.79 -16.46 -12.22
C ALA A 43 -1.27 -16.28 -13.66
N ASN A 44 -1.50 -15.12 -14.28
CA ASN A 44 -0.98 -14.79 -15.61
C ASN A 44 0.55 -14.67 -15.65
N VAL A 45 1.19 -14.20 -14.57
CA VAL A 45 2.67 -14.23 -14.45
C VAL A 45 3.15 -15.69 -14.41
N VAL A 46 2.50 -16.56 -13.63
CA VAL A 46 2.83 -18.00 -13.60
C VAL A 46 2.68 -18.63 -14.98
N ALA A 47 1.57 -18.36 -15.68
CA ALA A 47 1.37 -18.83 -17.05
C ALA A 47 2.47 -18.35 -18.00
N SER A 48 2.86 -17.08 -17.92
CA SER A 48 3.95 -16.52 -18.71
C SER A 48 5.27 -17.25 -18.46
N LEU A 49 5.59 -17.59 -17.21
CA LEU A 49 6.81 -18.33 -16.86
C LEU A 49 6.79 -19.75 -17.43
N LEU A 50 5.64 -20.44 -17.33
CA LEU A 50 5.46 -21.78 -17.91
C LEU A 50 5.59 -21.76 -19.45
N ALA A 51 5.01 -20.75 -20.11
CA ALA A 51 5.13 -20.56 -21.55
C ALA A 51 6.57 -20.30 -22.01
N GLN A 52 7.42 -19.76 -21.14
CA GLN A 52 8.87 -19.59 -21.38
C GLN A 52 9.67 -20.89 -21.18
N GLY A 53 9.00 -22.01 -20.92
CA GLY A 53 9.63 -23.33 -20.76
C GLY A 53 10.09 -23.65 -19.33
N LYS A 54 9.80 -22.78 -18.34
CA LYS A 54 10.03 -23.13 -16.93
C LYS A 54 9.12 -24.28 -16.52
N THR A 55 9.65 -25.18 -15.71
CA THR A 55 8.88 -26.32 -15.20
C THR A 55 8.07 -25.92 -13.96
N GLN A 56 7.08 -26.73 -13.60
CA GLN A 56 6.33 -26.53 -12.35
C GLN A 56 7.23 -26.59 -11.09
N SER A 57 8.42 -27.20 -11.18
CA SER A 57 9.39 -27.26 -10.08
C SER A 57 10.39 -26.09 -10.04
N ASP A 58 10.37 -25.18 -11.01
CA ASP A 58 11.19 -23.97 -11.00
C ASP A 58 10.84 -23.10 -9.78
N SER A 59 11.84 -22.55 -9.09
CA SER A 59 11.64 -21.83 -7.82
C SER A 59 10.71 -20.62 -7.97
N LEU A 60 10.80 -19.91 -9.10
CA LEU A 60 9.98 -18.74 -9.38
C LEU A 60 8.54 -19.11 -9.73
N VAL A 61 8.35 -20.23 -10.43
CA VAL A 61 7.01 -20.81 -10.68
C VAL A 61 6.39 -21.26 -9.37
N GLN A 62 7.14 -21.95 -8.50
CA GLN A 62 6.69 -22.38 -7.17
C GLN A 62 6.31 -21.19 -6.29
N ALA A 63 7.13 -20.12 -6.27
CA ALA A 63 6.81 -18.87 -5.58
C ALA A 63 5.49 -18.26 -6.08
N GLY A 64 5.28 -18.24 -7.40
CA GLY A 64 4.05 -17.76 -8.00
C GLY A 64 2.83 -18.61 -7.67
N LEU A 65 2.96 -19.94 -7.73
CA LEU A 65 1.90 -20.88 -7.35
C LEU A 65 1.51 -20.74 -5.87
N GLN A 66 2.48 -20.56 -4.98
CA GLN A 66 2.23 -20.31 -3.56
C GLN A 66 1.65 -18.93 -3.29
N ALA A 67 2.06 -17.91 -4.04
CA ALA A 67 1.42 -16.60 -4.00
C ALA A 67 -0.06 -16.74 -4.42
N CYS A 68 -0.36 -17.33 -5.58
CA CYS A 68 -1.73 -17.61 -6.03
C CYS A 68 -2.55 -18.35 -4.97
N ALA A 69 -2.02 -19.45 -4.40
CA ALA A 69 -2.69 -20.20 -3.35
C ALA A 69 -2.97 -19.34 -2.11
N SER A 70 -1.99 -18.55 -1.66
CA SER A 70 -2.14 -17.66 -0.50
C SER A 70 -3.17 -16.56 -0.74
N LEU A 71 -3.33 -16.11 -1.99
CA LEU A 71 -4.34 -15.15 -2.43
C LEU A 71 -5.70 -15.81 -2.68
N GLY A 72 -5.83 -17.12 -2.47
CA GLY A 72 -7.11 -17.81 -2.54
C GLY A 72 -7.41 -18.50 -3.87
N VAL A 73 -6.48 -18.52 -4.82
CA VAL A 73 -6.60 -19.31 -6.04
C VAL A 73 -6.47 -20.79 -5.70
N LYS A 74 -7.53 -21.56 -5.98
CA LYS A 74 -7.58 -23.00 -5.71
C LYS A 74 -7.37 -23.83 -6.98
N ASN A 75 -7.92 -23.37 -8.10
CA ASN A 75 -7.83 -24.05 -9.38
C ASN A 75 -7.63 -23.06 -10.54
N MET A 76 -6.64 -23.32 -11.36
CA MET A 76 -6.39 -22.55 -12.57
C MET A 76 -5.99 -23.44 -13.76
N TRP A 77 -6.32 -22.97 -14.94
CA TRP A 77 -5.90 -23.56 -16.21
C TRP A 77 -4.95 -22.60 -16.90
N VAL A 78 -3.87 -23.13 -17.45
CA VAL A 78 -2.88 -22.37 -18.22
C VAL A 78 -2.92 -22.88 -19.65
N ASP A 79 -3.17 -21.94 -20.56
CA ASP A 79 -3.10 -22.13 -22.00
C ASP A 79 -2.15 -21.07 -22.59
N GLY A 80 -1.03 -21.54 -23.14
CA GLY A 80 0.08 -20.67 -23.52
C GLY A 80 0.52 -19.76 -22.38
N SER A 81 0.55 -18.45 -22.63
CA SER A 81 0.96 -17.42 -21.65
C SER A 81 -0.18 -16.88 -20.79
N THR A 82 -1.37 -17.47 -20.85
CA THR A 82 -2.56 -16.97 -20.16
C THR A 82 -3.07 -17.99 -19.15
N ALA A 83 -3.46 -17.51 -17.98
CA ALA A 83 -4.13 -18.29 -16.95
C ALA A 83 -5.62 -17.94 -16.90
N ASN A 84 -6.45 -18.97 -16.74
CA ASN A 84 -7.86 -18.88 -16.41
C ASN A 84 -8.07 -19.42 -14.99
N VAL A 85 -8.38 -18.54 -14.05
CA VAL A 85 -8.70 -18.91 -12.66
C VAL A 85 -10.15 -19.38 -12.61
N THR A 86 -10.34 -20.65 -12.28
CA THR A 86 -11.66 -21.32 -12.30
C THR A 86 -12.25 -21.51 -10.91
N GLU A 87 -11.42 -21.50 -9.86
CA GLU A 87 -11.87 -21.53 -8.48
C GLU A 87 -11.00 -20.60 -7.63
N GLU A 88 -11.64 -19.63 -6.98
CA GLU A 88 -11.01 -18.60 -6.15
C GLU A 88 -11.86 -18.35 -4.92
N THR A 89 -11.23 -18.26 -3.75
CA THR A 89 -11.88 -17.82 -2.50
C THR A 89 -10.97 -16.79 -1.85
N PRO A 90 -11.28 -15.49 -1.96
CA PRO A 90 -10.42 -14.43 -1.45
C PRO A 90 -10.06 -14.66 0.02
N THR A 91 -8.77 -14.53 0.31
CA THR A 91 -8.20 -14.61 1.65
C THR A 91 -7.90 -13.20 2.18
N ASP A 92 -7.55 -13.10 3.46
CA ASP A 92 -7.01 -11.88 4.06
C ASP A 92 -5.81 -11.32 3.26
N ALA A 93 -5.00 -12.19 2.66
CA ALA A 93 -3.88 -11.79 1.81
C ALA A 93 -4.34 -11.15 0.49
N ALA A 94 -5.38 -11.70 -0.16
CA ALA A 94 -5.98 -11.08 -1.34
C ALA A 94 -6.66 -9.75 -1.05
N MET A 95 -7.22 -9.60 0.15
CA MET A 95 -7.78 -8.34 0.63
C MET A 95 -6.72 -7.35 1.13
N GLY A 96 -5.45 -7.79 1.26
CA GLY A 96 -4.37 -6.95 1.76
C GLY A 96 -4.56 -6.52 3.21
N LEU A 97 -5.13 -7.39 4.05
CA LEU A 97 -5.40 -7.13 5.46
C LEU A 97 -4.16 -7.33 6.32
N GLU A 98 -4.17 -6.69 7.50
CA GLU A 98 -3.07 -6.75 8.46
C GLU A 98 -2.75 -8.18 8.93
N THR A 99 -3.76 -9.03 9.05
CA THR A 99 -3.63 -10.45 9.45
C THR A 99 -2.76 -11.26 8.50
N ALA A 100 -2.59 -10.83 7.25
CA ALA A 100 -1.68 -11.46 6.29
C ALA A 100 -0.20 -11.09 6.53
N PHE A 101 0.09 -10.10 7.38
CA PHE A 101 1.43 -9.56 7.65
C PHE A 101 2.01 -10.09 8.98
N GLY A 102 1.76 -11.35 9.30
CA GLY A 102 2.36 -12.01 10.46
C GLY A 102 3.88 -12.21 10.30
N PHE A 103 4.58 -12.35 11.44
CA PHE A 103 6.04 -12.51 11.50
C PHE A 103 6.55 -13.61 10.55
N ALA A 104 5.97 -14.82 10.62
CA ALA A 104 6.36 -15.94 9.77
C ALA A 104 6.13 -15.66 8.28
N SER A 105 5.05 -14.97 7.92
CA SER A 105 4.74 -14.60 6.53
C SER A 105 5.73 -13.57 5.98
N ILE A 106 6.23 -12.66 6.81
CA ILE A 106 7.24 -11.66 6.43
C ILE A 106 8.63 -12.31 6.28
N GLU A 107 9.01 -13.20 7.20
CA GLU A 107 10.30 -13.90 7.15
C GLU A 107 10.37 -14.92 6.01
N SER A 108 9.27 -15.59 5.68
CA SER A 108 9.20 -16.49 4.50
C SER A 108 9.08 -15.75 3.17
N GLY A 109 8.70 -14.46 3.16
CA GLY A 109 8.45 -13.67 1.94
C GLY A 109 7.01 -13.76 1.40
N LEU A 110 6.16 -14.63 1.93
CA LEU A 110 4.78 -14.78 1.49
C LEU A 110 3.97 -13.48 1.64
N ALA A 111 4.26 -12.69 2.67
CA ALA A 111 3.60 -11.41 2.92
C ALA A 111 3.80 -10.38 1.80
N VAL A 112 4.81 -10.54 0.94
CA VAL A 112 5.10 -9.61 -0.17
C VAL A 112 3.97 -9.61 -1.20
N ALA A 113 3.32 -10.76 -1.46
CA ALA A 113 2.16 -10.84 -2.35
C ALA A 113 0.94 -10.13 -1.76
N ALA A 114 0.66 -10.34 -0.47
CA ALA A 114 -0.40 -9.63 0.25
C ALA A 114 -0.16 -8.11 0.30
N ALA A 115 1.11 -7.71 0.45
CA ALA A 115 1.50 -6.31 0.47
C ALA A 115 1.27 -5.64 -0.90
N ALA A 116 1.51 -6.36 -2.01
CA ALA A 116 1.15 -5.90 -3.34
C ALA A 116 -0.37 -5.72 -3.50
N CYS A 117 -1.18 -6.68 -3.01
CA CYS A 117 -2.64 -6.54 -3.00
C CYS A 117 -3.10 -5.27 -2.28
N ASN A 118 -2.56 -5.03 -1.09
CA ASN A 118 -2.85 -3.83 -0.33
C ASN A 118 -2.39 -2.57 -1.09
N ALA A 119 -1.11 -2.48 -1.49
CA ALA A 119 -0.50 -1.26 -2.00
C ALA A 119 -1.04 -0.77 -3.35
N PHE A 120 -1.54 -1.66 -4.20
CA PHE A 120 -2.02 -1.32 -5.55
C PHE A 120 -3.54 -1.17 -5.66
N ARG A 121 -4.27 -1.35 -4.55
CA ARG A 121 -5.73 -1.20 -4.46
C ARG A 121 -6.18 -0.17 -3.43
N ARG A 122 -5.24 0.61 -2.88
CA ARG A 122 -5.56 1.62 -1.89
C ARG A 122 -6.38 2.74 -2.47
N LYS A 123 -7.27 3.23 -1.64
CA LYS A 123 -7.93 4.52 -1.83
C LYS A 123 -7.61 5.41 -0.65
N ILE A 124 -7.57 6.70 -0.91
CA ILE A 124 -7.40 7.74 0.10
C ILE A 124 -8.48 8.78 -0.11
N GLN A 125 -9.11 9.22 0.98
CA GLN A 125 -10.07 10.31 0.93
C GLN A 125 -9.32 11.64 1.07
N VAL A 126 -9.53 12.56 0.14
CA VAL A 126 -9.01 13.93 0.20
C VAL A 126 -10.21 14.86 0.24
N ASN A 127 -10.40 15.54 1.38
CA ASN A 127 -11.64 16.27 1.68
C ASN A 127 -12.87 15.35 1.53
N GLU A 128 -13.73 15.60 0.54
CA GLU A 128 -14.93 14.81 0.25
C GLU A 128 -14.73 13.83 -0.92
N GLN A 129 -13.58 13.84 -1.58
CA GLN A 129 -13.32 13.02 -2.76
C GLN A 129 -12.52 11.76 -2.39
N GLU A 130 -13.05 10.59 -2.76
CA GLU A 130 -12.29 9.34 -2.72
C GLU A 130 -11.39 9.23 -3.97
N VAL A 131 -10.09 9.02 -3.76
CA VAL A 131 -9.10 8.92 -4.84
C VAL A 131 -8.45 7.55 -4.81
N THR A 132 -8.47 6.86 -5.95
CA THR A 132 -7.69 5.62 -6.12
C THR A 132 -6.22 5.97 -6.27
N VAL A 133 -5.37 5.36 -5.45
CA VAL A 133 -3.94 5.65 -5.41
C VAL A 133 -3.23 4.82 -6.47
N ILE A 134 -2.59 5.49 -7.43
CA ILE A 134 -1.88 4.86 -8.55
C ILE A 134 -0.39 5.15 -8.42
N ARG A 135 0.41 4.10 -8.20
CA ARG A 135 1.88 4.22 -8.13
C ARG A 135 2.43 4.79 -9.44
N GLN A 136 3.29 5.80 -9.29
CA GLN A 136 3.90 6.52 -10.40
C GLN A 136 5.28 5.94 -10.76
N PRO A 137 5.84 6.28 -11.94
CA PRO A 137 7.20 5.89 -12.29
C PRO A 137 8.22 6.28 -11.23
N ARG A 138 9.25 5.45 -11.04
CA ARG A 138 10.28 5.60 -10.00
C ARG A 138 10.91 6.99 -9.99
N GLU A 139 11.17 7.56 -11.16
CA GLU A 139 11.78 8.88 -11.31
C GLU A 139 10.94 9.99 -10.63
N VAL A 140 9.61 9.97 -10.86
CA VAL A 140 8.68 10.93 -10.25
C VAL A 140 8.61 10.71 -8.74
N MET A 141 8.55 9.44 -8.30
CA MET A 141 8.53 9.08 -6.89
C MET A 141 9.76 9.59 -6.14
N VAL A 142 10.95 9.42 -6.70
CA VAL A 142 12.21 9.89 -6.11
C VAL A 142 12.25 11.42 -6.04
N LYS A 143 11.87 12.12 -7.11
CA LYS A 143 11.82 13.57 -7.16
C LYS A 143 10.91 14.15 -6.07
N VAL A 144 9.71 13.59 -5.92
CA VAL A 144 8.76 14.04 -4.89
C VAL A 144 9.26 13.70 -3.49
N ALA A 145 9.81 12.51 -3.26
CA ALA A 145 10.40 12.14 -1.98
C ALA A 145 11.50 13.11 -1.54
N GLN A 146 12.43 13.44 -2.43
CA GLN A 146 13.49 14.42 -2.17
C GLN A 146 12.91 15.80 -1.84
N THR A 147 11.88 16.23 -2.58
CA THR A 147 11.20 17.51 -2.35
C THR A 147 10.54 17.56 -0.97
N VAL A 148 9.78 16.51 -0.60
CA VAL A 148 9.15 16.41 0.72
C VAL A 148 10.20 16.39 1.82
N THR A 149 11.27 15.62 1.67
CA THR A 149 12.37 15.60 2.66
C THR A 149 13.02 16.97 2.82
N ALA A 150 13.25 17.72 1.73
CA ALA A 150 13.84 19.05 1.79
C ALA A 150 12.91 20.10 2.45
N MET A 151 11.59 19.89 2.41
CA MET A 151 10.59 20.78 3.02
C MET A 151 10.34 20.50 4.51
N LYS A 152 10.88 19.40 5.04
CA LYS A 152 10.56 18.92 6.38
C LYS A 152 11.10 19.87 7.46
N ASN A 153 10.21 20.34 8.32
CA ASN A 153 10.60 21.13 9.48
C ASN A 153 11.26 20.25 10.57
N VAL A 154 12.06 20.86 11.44
CA VAL A 154 12.64 20.16 12.59
C VAL A 154 11.51 19.62 13.48
N ASN A 155 11.62 18.36 13.90
CA ASN A 155 10.62 17.64 14.71
C ASN A 155 9.23 17.47 14.06
N GLU A 156 9.06 17.79 12.78
CA GLU A 156 7.83 17.55 12.03
C GLU A 156 7.78 16.08 11.54
N PRO A 157 6.68 15.34 11.78
CA PRO A 157 6.51 14.02 11.18
C PRO A 157 6.41 14.10 9.65
N VAL A 158 6.99 13.14 8.94
CA VAL A 158 7.05 13.16 7.46
C VAL A 158 5.67 13.20 6.81
N PHE A 159 4.65 12.57 7.41
CA PHE A 159 3.28 12.61 6.88
C PHE A 159 2.69 14.02 6.90
N VAL A 160 3.06 14.87 7.88
CA VAL A 160 2.63 16.27 7.93
C VAL A 160 3.27 17.06 6.79
N THR A 161 4.56 16.86 6.55
CA THR A 161 5.27 17.48 5.43
C THR A 161 4.71 17.04 4.08
N ALA A 162 4.41 15.76 3.90
CA ALA A 162 3.78 15.23 2.70
C ALA A 162 2.37 15.82 2.47
N GLY A 163 1.59 15.98 3.53
CA GLY A 163 0.27 16.62 3.47
C GLY A 163 0.35 18.11 3.10
N ARG A 164 1.32 18.85 3.64
CA ARG A 164 1.61 20.23 3.24
C ARG A 164 2.02 20.33 1.77
N PHE A 165 2.87 19.41 1.31
CA PHE A 165 3.26 19.35 -0.09
C PHE A 165 2.06 19.10 -1.01
N LEU A 166 1.19 18.13 -0.68
CA LEU A 166 -0.07 17.91 -1.39
C LEU A 166 -0.94 19.19 -1.41
N GLY A 167 -1.11 19.86 -0.27
CA GLY A 167 -1.86 21.11 -0.18
C GLY A 167 -1.29 22.23 -1.04
N SER A 168 0.04 22.30 -1.19
CA SER A 168 0.69 23.26 -2.09
C SER A 168 0.37 22.97 -3.56
N LEU A 169 0.40 21.70 -3.98
CA LEU A 169 0.05 21.32 -5.35
C LEU A 169 -1.42 21.62 -5.66
N MET A 170 -2.33 21.33 -4.73
CA MET A 170 -3.75 21.64 -4.87
C MET A 170 -4.01 23.14 -4.94
N LYS A 171 -3.30 23.95 -4.14
CA LYS A 171 -3.36 25.41 -4.20
C LYS A 171 -2.91 25.96 -5.56
N ASP A 172 -1.91 25.33 -6.18
CA ASP A 172 -1.44 25.66 -7.53
C ASP A 172 -2.38 25.15 -8.64
N GLY A 173 -3.55 24.59 -8.28
CA GLY A 173 -4.56 24.11 -9.23
C GLY A 173 -4.25 22.75 -9.86
N LYS A 174 -3.29 21.99 -9.31
CA LYS A 174 -2.96 20.66 -9.83
C LYS A 174 -3.98 19.62 -9.38
N GLY A 175 -4.56 18.91 -10.35
CA GLY A 175 -5.47 17.79 -10.13
C GLY A 175 -4.77 16.52 -9.64
N PHE A 176 -5.57 15.52 -9.29
CA PHE A 176 -5.09 14.20 -8.84
C PHE A 176 -4.58 13.32 -9.99
N ASP A 177 -4.90 13.64 -11.23
CA ASP A 177 -4.36 13.03 -12.45
C ASP A 177 -2.89 13.41 -12.69
N GLN A 178 -2.40 14.48 -12.05
CA GLN A 178 -1.02 14.93 -12.18
C GLN A 178 -0.05 13.98 -11.46
N PRO A 179 1.05 13.54 -12.11
CA PRO A 179 1.98 12.58 -11.52
C PRO A 179 2.55 12.99 -10.16
N GLU A 180 2.93 14.25 -9.96
CA GLU A 180 3.42 14.71 -8.65
C GLU A 180 2.34 14.70 -7.56
N THR A 181 1.11 15.07 -7.89
CA THR A 181 -0.01 15.05 -6.95
C THR A 181 -0.33 13.62 -6.55
N MET A 182 -0.45 12.72 -7.53
CA MET A 182 -0.68 11.30 -7.27
C MET A 182 0.48 10.69 -6.46
N THR A 183 1.72 11.07 -6.73
CA THR A 183 2.88 10.62 -5.94
C THR A 183 2.82 11.08 -4.48
N ALA A 184 2.36 12.31 -4.22
CA ALA A 184 2.14 12.78 -2.85
C ALA A 184 1.06 11.96 -2.13
N LEU A 185 -0.02 11.60 -2.84
CA LEU A 185 -1.06 10.70 -2.33
C LEU A 185 -0.52 9.29 -2.08
N CYS A 186 0.29 8.74 -2.99
CA CYS A 186 0.98 7.46 -2.78
C CYS A 186 1.82 7.49 -1.51
N MET A 187 2.60 8.55 -1.30
CA MET A 187 3.44 8.68 -0.11
C MET A 187 2.62 8.74 1.18
N LEU A 188 1.54 9.53 1.20
CA LEU A 188 0.65 9.62 2.35
C LEU A 188 -0.02 8.28 2.65
N SER A 189 -0.49 7.60 1.61
CA SER A 189 -1.06 6.26 1.72
C SER A 189 -0.04 5.22 2.19
N ASP A 190 1.22 5.30 1.71
CA ASP A 190 2.33 4.44 2.13
C ASP A 190 2.72 4.66 3.59
N LEU A 191 2.51 5.87 4.11
CA LEU A 191 2.67 6.21 5.53
C LEU A 191 1.45 5.82 6.38
N GLY A 192 0.39 5.30 5.77
CA GLY A 192 -0.81 4.81 6.45
C GLY A 192 -2.00 5.76 6.45
N ALA A 193 -1.89 6.98 5.90
CA ALA A 193 -3.01 7.92 5.88
C ALA A 193 -4.16 7.39 5.00
N THR A 194 -5.38 7.42 5.53
CA THR A 194 -6.62 7.02 4.82
C THR A 194 -7.50 8.20 4.46
N LEU A 195 -7.36 9.31 5.19
CA LEU A 195 -8.08 10.56 5.00
C LEU A 195 -7.12 11.73 5.23
N VAL A 196 -7.18 12.69 4.33
CA VAL A 196 -6.48 13.97 4.42
C VAL A 196 -7.49 15.09 4.19
N ARG A 197 -7.54 16.07 5.10
CA ARG A 197 -8.36 17.27 4.96
C ARG A 197 -7.46 18.47 4.73
N ILE A 198 -7.72 19.22 3.68
CA ILE A 198 -6.95 20.40 3.28
C ILE A 198 -7.93 21.53 3.03
N ASP A 199 -7.92 22.52 3.90
CA ASP A 199 -8.59 23.80 3.69
C ASP A 199 -7.56 24.81 3.19
N ILE A 200 -7.59 25.11 1.89
CA ILE A 200 -6.63 26.03 1.25
C ILE A 200 -6.87 27.47 1.72
N ALA A 201 -8.13 27.85 1.96
CA ALA A 201 -8.49 29.21 2.34
C ALA A 201 -8.06 29.51 3.78
N GLN A 202 -8.28 28.57 4.69
CA GLN A 202 -7.87 28.68 6.10
C GLN A 202 -6.44 28.20 6.33
N GLY A 203 -5.79 27.59 5.33
CA GLY A 203 -4.44 27.04 5.44
C GLY A 203 -4.33 25.91 6.46
N GLN A 204 -5.38 25.09 6.59
CA GLN A 204 -5.45 23.99 7.56
C GLN A 204 -5.19 22.65 6.89
N LEU A 205 -4.53 21.77 7.65
CA LEU A 205 -4.28 20.38 7.30
C LEU A 205 -4.78 19.49 8.44
N GLY A 206 -5.51 18.44 8.10
CA GLY A 206 -5.99 17.43 9.04
C GLY A 206 -5.82 16.03 8.47
N PHE A 207 -5.78 15.04 9.34
CA PHE A 207 -5.70 13.63 8.98
C PHE A 207 -6.78 12.84 9.73
N GLY A 208 -7.31 11.82 9.08
CA GLY A 208 -8.08 10.78 9.76
C GLY A 208 -7.17 9.73 10.40
N PRO A 209 -7.76 8.63 10.92
CA PRO A 209 -7.01 7.53 11.47
C PRO A 209 -6.13 6.87 10.41
N PHE A 210 -4.93 6.49 10.82
CA PHE A 210 -3.97 5.79 10.00
C PHE A 210 -4.26 4.29 10.01
N ASN A 211 -4.05 3.64 8.88
CA ASN A 211 -4.25 2.20 8.69
C ASN A 211 -2.92 1.46 8.77
N HIS A 212 -2.83 0.48 9.66
CA HIS A 212 -1.63 -0.33 9.87
C HIS A 212 -1.25 -1.14 8.64
N ALA A 213 -2.22 -1.79 8.00
CA ALA A 213 -1.99 -2.63 6.83
C ALA A 213 -1.32 -1.83 5.69
N ASN A 214 -1.72 -0.57 5.48
CA ASN A 214 -1.11 0.30 4.49
C ASN A 214 0.38 0.59 4.78
N ALA A 215 0.70 0.98 6.01
CA ALA A 215 2.08 1.27 6.41
C ALA A 215 2.96 0.00 6.39
N MET A 216 2.44 -1.11 6.91
CA MET A 216 3.13 -2.41 6.95
C MET A 216 3.39 -2.95 5.55
N ALA A 217 2.40 -2.93 4.65
CA ALA A 217 2.57 -3.37 3.27
C ALA A 217 3.66 -2.56 2.55
N SER A 218 3.71 -1.26 2.77
CA SER A 218 4.75 -0.40 2.19
C SER A 218 6.14 -0.73 2.74
N ALA A 219 6.26 -0.99 4.05
CA ALA A 219 7.49 -1.45 4.67
C ALA A 219 7.95 -2.81 4.13
N ILE A 220 7.03 -3.77 3.95
CA ILE A 220 7.30 -5.09 3.39
C ILE A 220 7.81 -4.97 1.95
N LEU A 221 7.16 -4.15 1.11
CA LEU A 221 7.59 -3.92 -0.28
C LEU A 221 8.95 -3.19 -0.37
N GLN A 222 9.35 -2.47 0.67
CA GLN A 222 10.70 -1.88 0.80
C GLN A 222 11.75 -2.89 1.31
N GLY A 223 11.35 -4.13 1.61
CA GLY A 223 12.25 -5.20 2.04
C GLY A 223 12.59 -5.18 3.53
N LEU A 224 11.78 -4.51 4.36
CA LEU A 224 12.00 -4.52 5.81
C LEU A 224 11.72 -5.92 6.40
N ASP A 225 12.49 -6.28 7.42
CA ASP A 225 12.31 -7.50 8.21
C ASP A 225 11.10 -7.40 9.15
N ALA A 226 10.68 -8.53 9.73
CA ALA A 226 9.49 -8.58 10.56
C ALA A 226 9.56 -7.69 11.81
N GLN A 227 10.76 -7.51 12.39
CA GLN A 227 10.95 -6.64 13.56
C GLN A 227 10.73 -5.17 13.22
N LYS A 228 11.27 -4.71 12.08
CA LYS A 228 11.05 -3.35 11.59
C LYS A 228 9.60 -3.13 11.18
N VAL A 229 8.95 -4.10 10.55
CA VAL A 229 7.51 -4.01 10.22
C VAL A 229 6.66 -3.91 11.49
N ALA A 230 6.99 -4.68 12.54
CA ALA A 230 6.33 -4.54 13.85
C ALA A 230 6.54 -3.15 14.47
N SER A 231 7.74 -2.57 14.31
CA SER A 231 8.03 -1.20 14.76
C SER A 231 7.21 -0.16 14.00
N VAL A 232 6.96 -0.37 12.71
CA VAL A 232 6.06 0.47 11.90
C VAL A 232 4.63 0.38 12.42
N ARG A 233 4.13 -0.84 12.66
CA ARG A 233 2.79 -1.05 13.25
C ARG A 233 2.64 -0.26 14.56
N ASN A 234 3.58 -0.43 15.49
CA ASN A 234 3.55 0.25 16.79
C ASN A 234 3.58 1.78 16.64
N SER A 235 4.33 2.29 15.66
CA SER A 235 4.39 3.72 15.37
C SER A 235 3.04 4.27 14.89
N ILE A 236 2.30 3.49 14.09
CA ILE A 236 0.93 3.84 13.64
C ILE A 236 -0.07 3.75 14.81
N GLU A 237 0.04 2.74 15.68
CA GLU A 237 -0.77 2.63 16.90
C GLU A 237 -0.60 3.88 17.78
N GLN A 238 0.64 4.27 18.09
CA GLN A 238 0.95 5.47 18.87
C GLN A 238 0.42 6.75 18.22
N THR A 239 0.56 6.87 16.89
CA THR A 239 0.06 8.02 16.13
C THR A 239 -1.47 8.14 16.25
N ASN A 240 -2.18 7.03 16.09
CA ASN A 240 -3.63 6.97 16.22
C ASN A 240 -4.10 7.26 17.66
N GLU A 241 -3.40 6.74 18.67
CA GLU A 241 -3.68 7.05 20.07
C GLU A 241 -3.50 8.54 20.37
N HIS A 242 -2.45 9.14 19.83
CA HIS A 242 -2.21 10.58 19.98
C HIS A 242 -3.36 11.40 19.37
N PHE A 243 -3.80 11.07 18.16
CA PHE A 243 -4.95 11.71 17.54
C PHE A 243 -6.23 11.54 18.36
N ARG A 244 -6.47 10.33 18.92
CA ARG A 244 -7.61 10.08 19.79
C ARG A 244 -7.56 10.97 21.05
N LYS A 245 -6.42 11.05 21.73
CA LYS A 245 -6.24 11.90 22.93
C LYS A 245 -6.48 13.38 22.64
N LEU A 246 -5.95 13.89 21.53
CA LEU A 246 -6.17 15.28 21.12
C LEU A 246 -7.64 15.59 20.81
N SER A 247 -8.35 14.66 20.17
CA SER A 247 -9.79 14.82 19.91
C SER A 247 -10.63 14.88 21.19
N GLN A 248 -10.22 14.16 22.25
CA GLN A 248 -10.91 14.17 23.54
C GLN A 248 -10.62 15.46 24.34
N GLN A 249 -9.43 16.05 24.19
CA GLN A 249 -9.07 17.31 24.86
C GLN A 249 -9.75 18.55 24.25
N GLN A 250 -10.17 18.49 22.99
CA GLN A 250 -10.92 19.57 22.34
C GLN A 250 -12.44 19.50 22.55
N GLY A 251 -12.94 18.48 23.26
CA GLY A 251 -14.37 18.30 23.54
C GLY A 251 -14.86 19.03 24.79
N THR A 252 -15.23 20.31 24.66
CA THR A 252 -16.17 20.98 25.59
C THR A 252 -17.60 20.56 25.23
N PRO A 253 -18.51 20.27 26.19
CA PRO A 253 -19.82 19.74 25.88
C PRO A 253 -20.79 20.85 25.42
N SER A 254 -21.03 20.97 24.12
CA SER A 254 -22.19 21.67 23.59
C SER A 254 -22.70 21.05 22.26
N ALA A 255 -23.77 20.27 22.41
CA ALA A 255 -24.76 19.84 21.40
C ALA A 255 -24.34 18.88 20.25
N PRO A 256 -25.26 18.00 19.79
CA PRO A 256 -24.93 16.87 18.93
C PRO A 256 -24.95 17.28 17.45
N GLN A 257 -23.81 17.70 16.93
CA GLN A 257 -23.49 17.58 15.51
C GLN A 257 -22.24 16.73 15.39
N ARG A 258 -22.23 15.79 14.43
CA ARG A 258 -21.11 14.90 14.10
C ARG A 258 -19.84 15.72 13.82
N GLN A 259 -19.10 16.09 14.87
CA GLN A 259 -17.80 16.74 14.76
C GLN A 259 -16.73 15.67 14.69
N GLU A 260 -16.49 15.25 13.47
CA GLU A 260 -15.33 14.43 13.11
C GLU A 260 -14.03 15.20 13.35
N GLN A 261 -13.07 14.45 13.90
CA GLN A 261 -11.70 14.80 14.28
C GLN A 261 -11.11 15.96 13.45
N ARG A 262 -10.96 17.12 14.09
CA ARG A 262 -10.20 18.26 13.57
C ARG A 262 -8.93 18.42 14.40
N LEU A 263 -7.78 18.39 13.74
CA LEU A 263 -6.54 18.93 14.30
C LEU A 263 -6.23 20.23 13.56
N ALA A 264 -6.01 21.32 14.30
CA ALA A 264 -5.34 22.49 13.76
C ALA A 264 -3.84 22.20 13.69
N VAL A 265 -3.37 21.73 12.53
CA VAL A 265 -1.94 21.60 12.23
C VAL A 265 -1.40 22.97 11.80
N PRO A 266 -0.16 23.36 12.16
CA PRO A 266 0.43 24.65 11.81
C PRO A 266 0.31 24.97 10.31
N SER A 267 0.20 26.26 10.03
CA SER A 267 -0.11 26.82 8.72
C SER A 267 0.67 26.15 7.59
N VAL A 268 -0.04 25.86 6.49
CA VAL A 268 0.52 25.26 5.26
C VAL A 268 1.74 26.03 4.71
N MET A 269 1.95 27.28 5.12
CA MET A 269 3.03 28.13 4.64
C MET A 269 4.13 28.33 5.69
N GLY A 270 5.38 28.07 5.27
CA GLY A 270 6.53 28.70 5.89
C GLY A 270 6.39 30.21 5.72
N THR A 271 6.38 30.94 6.82
CA THR A 271 6.50 32.39 6.80
C THR A 271 7.78 32.75 6.04
N ARG A 272 7.63 33.42 4.90
CA ARG A 272 8.75 34.05 4.18
C ARG A 272 9.43 34.97 5.20
N ARG A 273 10.63 34.61 5.67
CA ARG A 273 11.48 35.54 6.44
C ARG A 273 11.73 36.73 5.52
N ARG A 274 11.07 37.85 5.80
CA ARG A 274 11.49 39.15 5.26
C ARG A 274 12.92 39.37 5.78
N ARG A 275 13.89 39.36 4.88
CA ARG A 275 15.14 40.10 5.09
C ARG A 275 14.85 41.54 4.73
#